data_AF-A0A535VSR9-F1
#
_entry.id   AF-A0A535VSR9-F1
#
_cell.length_a   1.000
_cell.length_b   1.000
_cell.length_c   1.000
_cell.angle_alpha   90.00
_cell.angle_beta   90.00
_cell.angle_gamma   90.00
#
_symmetry.space_group_name_H-M   'P 1'
#
loop_
_entity.id
_entity.type
_entity.pdbx_description
1 polymer ?
#
loop_
_entity_poly.entity_id
_entity_poly.type
_entity_poly.pdbx_seq_one_letter_code
_entity_poly.pdbx_strand_id
1 'polypeptide(L)' 'RVISRLPIDQRTVMVLHFYLDLPLTDAANVLDIPVGTAKSRLHRGLEALRAALAAEAPAPISRIRERSA' A
#
# COMPACT_ATOMS: atom_id res chain seq x y z
N ARG A 1 -3.39 10.41 -7.27
CA ARG A 1 -2.87 9.02 -7.37
C ARG A 1 -3.03 8.38 -5.99
N VAL A 2 -3.66 7.22 -5.89
CA VAL A 2 -4.28 6.63 -4.69
C VAL A 2 -3.49 6.73 -3.37
N ILE A 3 -2.15 6.64 -3.41
CA ILE A 3 -1.26 6.82 -2.24
C ILE A 3 -1.52 8.12 -1.46
N SER A 4 -1.91 9.22 -2.13
CA SER A 4 -2.17 10.50 -1.47
C SER A 4 -3.40 10.48 -0.55
N ARG A 5 -4.25 9.46 -0.66
CA ARG A 5 -5.45 9.26 0.18
C ARG A 5 -5.14 8.48 1.46
N LEU A 6 -3.95 7.89 1.58
CA LEU A 6 -3.54 7.19 2.80
C LEU A 6 -3.28 8.18 3.94
N PRO A 7 -3.61 7.82 5.20
CA PRO A 7 -3.14 8.55 6.38
C PRO A 7 -1.64 8.82 6.30
N ILE A 8 -1.23 10.02 6.72
CA ILE A 8 0.16 10.48 6.56
C ILE A 8 1.15 9.47 7.15
N ASP A 9 0.89 8.95 8.33
CA ASP A 9 1.71 7.93 9.01
C ASP A 9 1.96 6.67 8.19
N GLN A 10 0.96 6.17 7.46
CA GLN A 10 1.09 4.98 6.62
C GLN A 10 1.88 5.30 5.35
N ARG A 11 1.58 6.46 4.76
CA ARG A 11 2.24 6.96 3.56
C ARG A 11 3.73 7.21 3.78
N THR A 12 4.11 7.86 4.88
CA THR A 12 5.50 8.22 5.14
C THR A 12 6.39 6.99 5.27
N VAL A 13 5.93 5.95 5.99
CA VAL A 13 6.66 4.68 6.08
C VAL A 13 6.83 4.04 4.70
N MET A 14 5.80 4.06 3.85
CA MET A 14 5.90 3.55 2.47
C MET A 14 6.86 4.34 1.60
N VAL A 15 6.86 5.68 1.70
CA VAL A 15 7.78 6.53 0.92
C VAL A 15 9.22 6.27 1.33
N LEU A 16 9.52 6.26 2.62
CA LEU A 16 10.86 5.95 3.11
C LEU A 16 11.32 4.56 2.65
N HIS A 17 10.45 3.55 2.79
CA HIS A 17 10.84 2.17 2.51
C HIS A 17 10.91 1.84 1.01
N PHE A 18 9.93 2.26 0.21
CA PHE A 18 9.82 1.86 -1.21
C PHE A 18 10.29 2.92 -2.20
N TYR A 19 10.26 4.20 -1.84
CA TYR A 19 10.66 5.28 -2.75
C TYR A 19 12.10 5.72 -2.50
N LEU A 20 12.56 5.65 -1.25
CA LEU A 20 13.94 5.95 -0.86
C LEU A 20 14.78 4.70 -0.59
N ASP A 21 14.22 3.50 -0.84
CA ASP A 21 14.86 2.19 -0.64
C ASP A 21 15.50 2.01 0.75
N LEU A 22 14.97 2.68 1.77
CA LEU A 22 15.47 2.50 3.14
C LEU A 22 15.03 1.14 3.69
N PRO A 23 15.91 0.41 4.38
CA PRO A 23 15.50 -0.71 5.20
C PRO A 23 14.38 -0.28 6.16
N LEU A 24 13.41 -1.16 6.40
CA LEU A 24 12.26 -0.82 7.25
C LEU A 24 12.66 -0.43 8.68
N THR A 25 13.78 -0.96 9.17
CA THR A 25 14.40 -0.55 10.45
C THR A 25 14.89 0.88 10.41
N ASP A 26 15.50 1.32 9.32
CA ASP A 26 16.02 2.67 9.17
C ASP A 26 14.88 3.67 8.97
N ALA A 27 13.85 3.29 8.22
CA ALA A 27 12.62 4.07 8.14
C ALA A 27 11.95 4.24 9.52
N ALA A 28 11.99 3.22 10.38
CA ALA A 28 11.48 3.33 11.75
C ALA A 28 12.33 4.28 12.61
N ASN A 29 13.66 4.23 12.46
CA ASN A 29 14.59 5.13 13.13
C ASN A 29 14.39 6.59 12.70
N VAL A 30 14.26 6.85 11.39
CA VAL A 30 14.02 8.19 10.82
C VAL A 30 12.72 8.80 11.36
N LEU A 31 11.70 7.97 11.55
CA LEU A 31 10.39 8.39 12.04
C LEU A 31 10.27 8.41 13.56
N ASP A 32 11.33 8.03 14.28
CA ASP A 32 11.35 7.88 15.74
C ASP A 32 10.18 7.01 16.27
N ILE A 33 10.02 5.83 15.67
CA ILE A 33 8.98 4.87 16.06
C ILE A 33 9.54 3.46 16.23
N PRO A 34 8.89 2.60 17.04
CA PRO A 34 9.23 1.19 17.10
C PRO A 34 9.12 0.52 15.72
N VAL A 35 10.04 -0.41 15.42
CA VAL A 35 10.00 -1.21 14.18
C VAL A 35 8.67 -1.97 14.03
N GLY A 36 8.08 -2.44 15.14
CA GLY A 36 6.74 -3.04 15.14
C GLY A 36 5.65 -2.07 14.67
N THR A 37 5.73 -0.81 15.07
CA THR A 37 4.82 0.25 14.61
C THR A 37 5.00 0.50 13.12
N ALA A 38 6.24 0.61 12.63
CA ALA A 38 6.53 0.77 11.20
C ALA A 38 5.96 -0.39 10.37
N LYS A 39 6.18 -1.65 10.79
CA LYS A 39 5.57 -2.84 10.16
C LYS A 39 4.04 -2.75 10.08
N SER A 40 3.40 -2.38 11.19
CA SER A 40 1.93 -2.28 11.24
C SER A 40 1.37 -1.16 10.37
N ARG A 41 2.07 -0.02 10.27
CA ARG A 41 1.72 1.11 9.40
C ARG A 41 1.88 0.74 7.93
N LEU A 42 2.99 0.07 7.58
CA LEU A 42 3.24 -0.43 6.23
C LEU A 42 2.17 -1.43 5.81
N HIS A 43 1.85 -2.40 6.66
CA HIS A 43 0.81 -3.40 6.39
C HIS A 43 -0.56 -2.76 6.14
N ARG A 44 -1.01 -1.88 7.05
CA ARG A 44 -2.30 -1.17 6.90
C ARG A 44 -2.34 -0.27 5.66
N GLY A 45 -1.24 0.41 5.34
CA GLY A 45 -1.12 1.22 4.13
C GLY A 45 -1.25 0.39 2.85
N LEU A 46 -0.62 -0.78 2.80
CA LEU A 46 -0.72 -1.71 1.67
C LEU A 46 -2.13 -2.28 1.51
N GLU A 47 -2.80 -2.67 2.61
CA GLU A 47 -4.20 -3.12 2.57
C GLU A 47 -5.14 -2.03 2.04
N ALA A 48 -5.00 -0.81 2.56
CA ALA A 48 -5.81 0.32 2.08
C ALA A 48 -5.54 0.64 0.59
N LEU A 49 -4.29 0.53 0.14
CA LEU A 49 -3.93 0.72 -1.25
C LEU A 49 -4.54 -0.38 -2.15
N ARG A 50 -4.48 -1.64 -1.73
CA ARG A 50 -5.11 -2.78 -2.45
C ARG A 50 -6.61 -2.57 -2.59
N ALA A 51 -7.29 -2.23 -1.49
CA ALA A 51 -8.73 -1.99 -1.50
C ALA A 51 -9.12 -0.83 -2.43
N ALA A 52 -8.38 0.28 -2.38
CA ALA A 52 -8.65 1.44 -3.22
C ALA A 52 -8.38 1.17 -4.70
N LEU A 53 -7.34 0.39 -5.05
CA LEU A 53 -7.08 -0.03 -6.42
C LEU A 53 -8.13 -1.02 -6.94
N ALA A 54 -8.61 -1.93 -6.09
CA ALA A 54 -9.70 -2.85 -6.44
C ALA A 54 -11.02 -2.11 -6.72
N ALA A 55 -11.29 -1.02 -5.99
CA ALA A 55 -12.45 -0.17 -6.22
C ALA A 55 -12.36 0.67 -7.51
N GLU A 56 -11.14 0.97 -7.99
CA GLU A 56 -10.91 1.71 -9.23
C GLU A 56 -10.78 0.80 -10.47
N ALA A 57 -10.60 -0.52 -10.28
CA ALA A 57 -10.49 -1.46 -11.38
C ALA A 57 -11.87 -1.68 -12.05
N PRO A 58 -11.98 -1.57 -13.40
CA PRO A 58 -13.18 -2.01 -14.09
C PRO A 58 -13.40 -3.50 -13.85
N ALA A 59 -14.68 -3.91 -13.77
CA ALA A 59 -15.08 -5.27 -13.45
C ALA A 59 -14.26 -6.33 -14.22
N PRO A 60 -13.87 -7.44 -13.57
CA PRO A 60 -12.97 -8.42 -14.18
C PRO A 60 -13.50 -8.92 -15.52
N ILE A 61 -12.61 -9.02 -16.52
CA ILE A 61 -12.86 -9.49 -17.89
C ILE A 61 -13.10 -11.02 -17.91
N SER A 62 -13.82 -11.57 -16.93
CA SER A 62 -14.09 -13.01 -16.83
C SER A 62 -15.43 -13.44 -17.45
N ARG A 63 -16.25 -12.52 -18.01
CA ARG A 63 -17.52 -12.90 -18.68
C ARG A 63 -17.44 -13.16 -20.19
N ILE A 64 -16.28 -13.01 -20.83
CA ILE A 64 -16.21 -13.13 -22.30
C ILE A 64 -16.11 -14.60 -22.77
N ARG A 65 -15.84 -15.56 -21.88
CA ARG A 65 -15.59 -16.97 -22.26
C ARG A 65 -16.80 -17.92 -22.18
N GLU A 66 -17.99 -17.48 -21.77
CA GLU A 66 -19.17 -18.36 -21.66
C GLU A 66 -20.16 -18.23 -22.83
N ARG A 67 -19.82 -17.51 -23.89
CA ARG A 67 -20.70 -17.33 -25.05
C ARG A 67 -20.00 -17.69 -26.34
N SER A 68 -19.42 -18.89 -26.44
CA SER A 68 -19.12 -19.59 -27.70
C SER A 68 -18.54 -20.98 -27.42
N ALA A 69 -19.41 -21.99 -27.27
CA ALA A 69 -19.25 -23.37 -27.76
C ALA A 69 -20.43 -24.21 -27.27
#